data_AF-A0A9E0S865-F1
#
_entry.id   AF-A0A9E0S865-F1
#
_cell.length_a   1.000
_cell.length_b   1.000
_cell.length_c   1.000
_cell.angle_alpha   90.00
_cell.angle_beta   90.00
_cell.angle_gamma   90.00
#
_symmetry.space_group_name_H-M   'P 1'
#
loop_
_entity.id
_entity.type
_entity.pdbx_description
1 polymer ?
#
loop_
_entity_poly.entity_id
_entity_poly.type
_entity_poly.pdbx_seq_one_letter_code
_entity_poly.pdbx_strand_id
1 'polypeptide(L)'
;MKENADKSLDNLTRKLVGKASLEQPSLDFTQRVMSEILALKKSKVTTYVPLISKRVWVFIAIGVAAIVAYVAFGTAESDSSWMTGLGLEHYADYSVKNPMEEVKLSQTLIYTLVLFALMICIQVPLLKRYFDNRLDT
;
A
#
# COMPACT_ATOMS: atom_id res chain seq x y z
N MET A 1 7.11 29.31 62.96
CA MET A 1 7.21 28.02 63.68
C MET A 1 6.90 26.79 62.80
N LYS A 2 5.98 26.86 61.82
CA LYS A 2 5.62 25.71 60.95
C LYS A 2 6.71 25.29 59.94
N GLU A 3 7.41 26.25 59.34
CA GLU A 3 8.44 25.98 58.31
C GLU A 3 9.63 25.11 58.79
N ASN A 4 10.02 25.23 60.06
CA ASN A 4 11.10 24.43 60.64
C ASN A 4 10.69 22.97 60.88
N ALA A 5 9.40 22.71 61.05
CA ALA A 5 8.88 21.35 61.19
C ALA A 5 8.83 20.63 59.82
N ASP A 6 8.49 21.33 58.74
CA ASP A 6 8.50 20.75 57.39
C ASP A 6 9.93 20.40 56.94
N LYS A 7 10.91 21.27 57.23
CA LYS A 7 12.33 21.01 56.94
C LYS A 7 12.88 19.80 57.71
N SER A 8 12.43 19.56 58.94
CA SER A 8 12.88 18.40 59.71
C SER A 8 12.24 17.11 59.21
N LEU A 9 10.96 17.14 58.81
CA LEU A 9 10.27 16.00 58.19
C LEU A 9 10.88 15.62 56.82
N ASP A 10 11.23 16.61 56.00
CA ASP A 10 11.93 16.36 54.73
C ASP A 10 13.32 15.74 54.96
N ASN A 11 14.08 16.24 55.94
CA ASN A 11 15.39 15.68 56.29
C ASN A 11 15.29 14.23 56.81
N LEU A 12 14.25 13.92 57.60
CA LEU A 12 13.97 12.57 58.07
C LEU A 12 13.59 11.65 56.91
N THR A 13 12.70 12.10 56.02
CA THR A 13 12.29 11.34 54.83
C THR A 13 13.49 11.04 53.94
N ARG A 14 14.35 12.04 53.68
CA ARG A 14 15.55 11.88 52.87
C ARG A 14 16.58 10.95 53.51
N LYS A 15 16.71 10.97 54.85
CA LYS A 15 17.56 10.02 55.58
C LYS A 15 17.00 8.60 55.58
N LEU A 16 15.69 8.43 55.65
CA LEU A 16 15.04 7.12 55.59
C LEU A 16 15.15 6.52 54.19
N VAL A 17 14.85 7.29 53.15
CA VAL A 17 14.99 6.87 51.74
C VAL A 17 16.46 6.65 51.37
N GLY A 18 17.37 7.51 51.83
CA GLY A 18 18.80 7.37 51.56
C GLY A 18 19.50 6.24 52.34
N LYS A 19 18.89 5.74 53.42
CA LYS A 19 19.37 4.57 54.19
C LYS A 19 18.65 3.28 53.83
N ALA A 20 17.52 3.35 53.12
CA ALA A 20 16.94 2.18 52.49
C ALA A 20 17.98 1.63 51.53
N SER A 21 18.41 0.39 51.77
CA SER A 21 19.37 -0.29 50.91
C SER A 21 18.85 -0.20 49.48
N LEU A 22 19.66 0.32 48.57
CA LEU A 22 19.29 0.39 47.15
C LEU A 22 19.04 -1.05 46.70
N GLU A 23 17.77 -1.43 46.56
CA GLU A 23 17.41 -2.72 45.99
C GLU A 23 17.99 -2.74 44.58
N GLN A 24 19.09 -3.48 44.43
CA GLN A 24 19.69 -3.64 43.13
C GLN A 24 18.71 -4.48 42.31
N PRO A 25 18.31 -4.01 41.12
CA PRO A 25 17.53 -4.84 40.23
C PRO A 25 18.29 -6.14 39.97
N SER A 26 17.56 -7.23 39.75
CA SER A 26 18.18 -8.50 39.37
C SER A 26 19.14 -8.28 38.20
N LEU A 27 20.25 -9.02 38.14
CA LEU A 27 21.25 -8.91 37.06
C LEU A 27 20.61 -8.95 35.66
N ASP A 28 19.52 -9.72 35.51
CA ASP A 28 18.80 -9.88 34.25
C ASP A 28 17.64 -8.91 34.02
N PHE A 29 17.45 -7.90 34.88
CA PHE A 29 16.29 -6.99 34.82
C PHE A 29 16.23 -6.28 33.48
N THR A 30 17.34 -5.67 33.06
CA THR A 30 17.44 -4.97 31.78
C THR A 30 17.17 -5.92 30.62
N GLN A 31 17.67 -7.17 30.69
CA GLN A 31 17.47 -8.16 29.65
C GLN A 31 16.00 -8.58 29.54
N ARG A 32 15.32 -8.79 30.68
CA ARG A 32 13.88 -9.11 30.75
C ARG A 32 13.02 -7.98 30.21
N VAL A 33 13.26 -6.76 30.65
CA VAL A 33 12.55 -5.57 30.17
C VAL A 33 12.77 -5.36 28.68
N MET A 34 14.01 -5.48 28.19
CA MET A 34 14.31 -5.35 26.77
C MET A 34 13.67 -6.47 25.93
N SER A 35 13.58 -7.70 26.46
CA SER A 35 12.92 -8.81 25.78
C SER A 35 11.41 -8.60 25.63
N GLU A 36 10.74 -8.09 26.66
CA GLU A 36 9.32 -7.70 26.64
C GLU A 36 9.07 -6.55 25.67
N ILE A 37 9.92 -5.50 25.71
CA ILE A 37 9.83 -4.36 24.79
C ILE A 37 10.00 -4.82 23.33
N LEU A 38 10.96 -5.70 23.07
CA LEU A 38 11.19 -6.24 21.73
C LEU A 38 10.02 -7.12 21.27
N ALA A 39 9.43 -7.93 22.15
CA ALA A 39 8.24 -8.73 21.85
C ALA A 39 7.02 -7.84 21.50
N LEU A 40 6.78 -6.80 22.29
CA LEU A 40 5.72 -5.81 22.05
C LEU A 40 5.98 -5.03 20.76
N LYS A 41 7.23 -4.61 20.50
CA LYS A 41 7.64 -3.93 19.27
C LYS A 41 7.46 -4.83 18.05
N LYS A 42 7.76 -6.13 18.16
CA LYS A 42 7.55 -7.11 17.08
C LYS A 42 6.06 -7.27 16.74
N SER A 43 5.17 -7.22 17.74
CA SER A 43 3.71 -7.22 17.50
C SER A 43 3.19 -5.93 16.86
N LYS A 44 3.90 -4.81 17.09
CA LYS A 44 3.60 -3.47 16.56
C LYS A 44 4.47 -3.09 15.37
N VAL A 45 5.20 -4.04 14.77
CA VAL A 45 5.80 -3.81 13.44
C VAL A 45 4.61 -3.62 12.53
N THR A 46 4.43 -2.38 12.08
CA THR A 46 3.50 -1.98 11.04
C THR A 46 3.88 -2.78 9.81
N THR A 47 3.33 -3.98 9.70
CA THR A 47 3.67 -4.88 8.62
C THR A 47 3.16 -4.16 7.39
N TYR A 48 4.07 -3.77 6.51
CA TYR A 48 3.73 -3.03 5.30
C TYR A 48 2.79 -3.92 4.48
N VAL A 49 1.49 -3.66 4.58
CA VAL A 49 0.49 -4.37 3.80
C VAL A 49 0.56 -3.76 2.41
N PRO A 50 0.83 -4.56 1.36
CA PRO A 50 0.85 -4.02 0.01
C PRO A 50 -0.51 -3.37 -0.29
N LEU A 51 -0.51 -2.06 -0.61
CA LEU A 51 -1.69 -1.25 -0.93
C LEU A 51 -2.67 -1.94 -1.89
N ILE A 52 -2.14 -2.78 -2.78
CA ILE A 52 -2.89 -3.64 -3.68
C ILE A 52 -2.37 -5.07 -3.52
N SER A 53 -3.27 -5.97 -3.10
CA SER A 53 -2.99 -7.40 -3.04
C SER A 53 -2.62 -7.94 -4.43
N LYS A 54 -1.73 -8.94 -4.49
CA LYS A 54 -1.33 -9.60 -5.75
C LYS A 54 -2.53 -10.08 -6.58
N ARG A 55 -3.65 -10.41 -5.93
CA ARG A 55 -4.91 -10.80 -6.59
C ARG A 55 -5.53 -9.66 -7.40
N VAL A 56 -5.49 -8.44 -6.87
CA VAL A 56 -6.07 -7.26 -7.53
C VAL A 56 -5.27 -6.89 -8.78
N TRP A 57 -3.94 -7.09 -8.79
CA TRP A 57 -3.12 -6.96 -10.00
C TRP A 57 -3.54 -7.91 -11.12
N VAL A 58 -3.93 -9.15 -10.78
CA VAL A 58 -4.45 -10.11 -11.77
C VAL A 58 -5.78 -9.64 -12.34
N PHE A 59 -6.70 -9.13 -11.51
CA PHE A 59 -7.97 -8.59 -11.99
C PHE A 59 -7.78 -7.37 -12.92
N ILE A 60 -6.84 -6.48 -12.61
CA ILE A 60 -6.51 -5.34 -13.47
C ILE A 60 -5.97 -5.82 -14.82
N ALA A 61 -5.03 -6.78 -14.82
CA ALA A 61 -4.49 -7.34 -16.05
C ALA A 61 -5.57 -8.00 -16.92
N ILE A 62 -6.50 -8.74 -16.31
CA ILE A 62 -7.65 -9.34 -17.01
C ILE A 62 -8.56 -8.25 -17.58
N GLY A 63 -8.85 -7.18 -16.83
CA GLY A 63 -9.67 -6.06 -17.30
C GLY A 63 -9.05 -5.36 -18.50
N VAL A 64 -7.75 -5.08 -18.45
CA VAL A 64 -7.02 -4.51 -19.59
C VAL A 64 -7.04 -5.45 -20.78
N ALA A 65 -6.80 -6.76 -20.58
CA ALA A 65 -6.83 -7.75 -21.66
C ALA A 65 -8.22 -7.85 -22.31
N ALA A 66 -9.30 -7.79 -21.52
CA ALA A 66 -10.67 -7.80 -22.03
C ALA A 66 -10.99 -6.57 -22.87
N ILE A 67 -10.52 -5.38 -22.44
CA ILE A 67 -10.69 -4.13 -23.18
C ILE A 67 -9.89 -4.18 -24.49
N VAL A 68 -8.65 -4.68 -24.46
CA VAL A 68 -7.82 -4.84 -25.67
C VAL A 68 -8.47 -5.84 -26.63
N ALA A 69 -9.01 -6.94 -26.13
CA ALA A 69 -9.75 -7.90 -26.96
C ALA A 69 -11.02 -7.26 -27.56
N TYR A 70 -11.77 -6.48 -26.79
CA TYR A 70 -12.93 -5.76 -27.29
C TYR A 70 -12.58 -4.77 -28.41
N VAL A 71 -11.46 -4.04 -28.29
CA VAL A 71 -10.97 -3.18 -29.37
C VAL A 71 -10.51 -4.00 -30.57
N ALA A 72 -9.75 -5.08 -30.35
CA ALA A 72 -9.19 -5.88 -31.43
C ALA A 72 -10.25 -6.61 -32.26
N PHE A 73 -11.34 -7.08 -31.64
CA PHE A 73 -12.34 -7.91 -32.30
C PHE A 73 -13.72 -7.22 -32.47
N GLY A 74 -14.01 -6.16 -31.71
CA GLY A 74 -15.32 -5.49 -31.67
C GLY A 74 -15.44 -4.24 -32.53
N THR A 75 -14.34 -3.76 -33.14
CA THR A 75 -14.32 -2.55 -34.01
C THR A 75 -14.10 -2.87 -35.49
N ALA A 76 -14.68 -3.98 -35.98
CA ALA A 76 -14.51 -4.46 -37.36
C ALA A 76 -14.91 -3.44 -38.46
N GLU A 77 -15.67 -2.40 -38.14
CA GLU A 77 -16.13 -1.40 -39.12
C GLU A 77 -15.29 -0.13 -39.20
N SER A 78 -14.17 -0.06 -38.49
CA SER A 78 -13.33 1.14 -38.46
C SER A 78 -12.08 0.87 -39.27
N ASP A 79 -11.85 1.64 -40.34
CA ASP A 79 -10.59 1.68 -41.09
C ASP A 79 -9.44 2.13 -40.18
N SER A 80 -8.97 1.25 -39.31
CA SER A 80 -7.92 1.50 -38.34
C SER A 80 -6.58 1.35 -39.03
N SER A 81 -6.20 2.37 -39.82
CA SER A 81 -4.91 2.50 -40.53
C SER A 81 -3.66 2.20 -39.68
N TRP A 82 -3.76 2.22 -38.36
CA TRP A 82 -2.69 1.89 -37.41
C TRP A 82 -2.59 0.38 -37.11
N MET A 83 -3.68 -0.38 -37.17
CA MET A 83 -3.67 -1.84 -37.00
C MET A 83 -3.06 -2.55 -38.21
N THR A 84 -3.33 -2.00 -39.41
CA THR A 84 -2.69 -2.35 -40.68
C THR A 84 -1.17 -2.18 -40.59
N GLY A 85 -0.71 -1.04 -40.06
CA GLY A 85 0.72 -0.78 -39.86
C GLY A 85 1.42 -1.69 -38.85
N LEU A 86 0.66 -2.34 -37.96
CA LEU A 86 1.16 -3.29 -36.96
C LEU A 86 1.01 -4.76 -37.39
N GLY A 87 0.47 -5.04 -38.58
CA GLY A 87 0.29 -6.41 -39.11
C GLY A 87 -0.73 -7.25 -38.33
N LEU A 88 -1.64 -6.61 -37.58
CA LEU A 88 -2.61 -7.27 -36.70
C LEU A 88 -3.94 -7.62 -37.41
N GLU A 89 -4.05 -7.39 -38.70
CA GLU A 89 -5.26 -7.65 -39.50
C GLU A 89 -5.76 -9.09 -39.36
N HIS A 90 -4.85 -10.07 -39.34
CA HIS A 90 -5.22 -11.48 -39.27
C HIS A 90 -5.83 -11.90 -37.93
N TYR A 91 -5.55 -11.16 -36.86
CA TYR A 91 -6.12 -11.43 -35.54
C TYR A 91 -7.46 -10.73 -35.33
N ALA A 92 -7.80 -9.72 -36.15
CA ALA A 92 -9.03 -8.94 -35.99
C ALA A 92 -10.24 -9.55 -36.72
N ASP A 93 -10.05 -10.56 -37.59
CA ASP A 93 -11.09 -11.18 -38.43
C ASP A 93 -12.07 -12.09 -37.66
N TYR A 94 -11.88 -12.24 -36.35
CA TYR A 94 -12.87 -12.90 -35.50
C TYR A 94 -14.02 -11.92 -35.20
N SER A 95 -15.09 -12.05 -35.97
CA SER A 95 -16.34 -11.33 -35.73
C SER A 95 -17.01 -11.84 -34.45
N VAL A 96 -16.63 -11.27 -33.31
CA VAL A 96 -17.39 -11.43 -32.05
C VAL A 96 -18.64 -10.60 -32.24
N LYS A 97 -19.82 -11.22 -32.13
CA LYS A 97 -21.04 -10.46 -31.92
C LYS A 97 -20.87 -9.65 -30.64
N ASN A 98 -20.77 -8.33 -30.76
CA ASN A 98 -20.73 -7.43 -29.62
C ASN A 98 -21.97 -7.71 -28.74
N PRO A 99 -21.83 -8.22 -27.51
CA PRO A 99 -22.97 -8.43 -26.63
C PRO A 99 -23.59 -7.11 -26.13
N MET A 100 -23.05 -5.97 -26.55
CA MET A 100 -23.46 -4.60 -26.20
C MET A 100 -23.83 -3.77 -27.44
N GLU A 101 -24.48 -4.38 -28.44
CA GLU A 101 -24.96 -3.72 -29.68
C GLU A 101 -25.81 -2.45 -29.41
N GLU A 102 -26.46 -2.35 -28.24
CA GLU A 102 -27.35 -1.23 -27.92
C GLU A 102 -26.61 -0.01 -27.32
N VAL A 103 -25.35 -0.16 -26.89
CA VAL A 103 -24.58 0.94 -26.28
C VAL A 103 -23.62 1.53 -27.32
N LYS A 104 -24.08 2.55 -28.06
CA LYS A 104 -23.24 3.32 -29.00
C LYS A 104 -22.21 4.18 -28.25
N LEU A 105 -21.12 3.57 -27.78
CA LEU A 105 -19.96 4.31 -27.31
C LEU A 105 -19.13 4.81 -28.49
N SER A 106 -18.75 6.09 -28.47
CA SER A 106 -17.83 6.64 -29.47
C SER A 106 -16.46 5.95 -29.38
N GLN A 107 -15.85 5.68 -30.53
CA GLN A 107 -14.52 5.06 -30.61
C GLN A 107 -13.47 5.86 -29.82
N THR A 108 -13.55 7.19 -29.87
CA THR A 108 -12.67 8.07 -29.09
C THR A 108 -12.81 7.84 -27.59
N LEU A 109 -14.02 7.58 -27.09
CA LEU A 109 -14.24 7.29 -25.67
C LEU A 109 -13.61 5.94 -25.27
N ILE A 110 -13.74 4.92 -26.12
CA ILE A 110 -13.12 3.61 -25.88
C ILE A 110 -11.60 3.76 -25.82
N TYR A 111 -10.97 4.41 -26.80
CA TYR A 111 -9.52 4.64 -26.81
C TYR A 111 -9.04 5.46 -25.60
N THR A 112 -9.79 6.49 -25.21
CA THR A 112 -9.46 7.31 -24.04
C THR A 112 -9.55 6.49 -22.76
N LEU A 113 -10.58 5.65 -22.62
CA LEU A 113 -10.73 4.76 -21.46
C LEU A 113 -9.57 3.76 -21.36
N VAL A 114 -9.16 3.16 -22.49
CA VAL A 114 -8.02 2.22 -22.54
C VAL A 114 -6.74 2.92 -22.08
N LEU A 115 -6.45 4.10 -22.66
CA LEU A 115 -5.25 4.86 -22.35
C LEU A 115 -5.24 5.30 -20.88
N PHE A 116 -6.38 5.74 -20.37
CA PHE A 116 -6.54 6.14 -18.97
C PHE A 116 -6.34 4.96 -18.01
N ALA A 117 -6.90 3.79 -18.32
CA ALA A 117 -6.68 2.58 -17.56
C ALA A 117 -5.19 2.18 -17.53
N LEU A 118 -4.51 2.26 -18.68
CA LEU A 118 -3.08 1.98 -18.80
C LEU A 118 -2.25 2.98 -17.97
N MET A 119 -2.57 4.28 -18.05
CA MET A 119 -1.94 5.30 -17.20
C MET A 119 -2.08 4.97 -15.71
N ILE A 120 -3.28 4.62 -15.24
CA ILE A 120 -3.51 4.25 -13.84
C ILE A 120 -2.67 3.03 -13.46
N CYS A 121 -2.59 2.02 -14.33
CA CYS A 121 -1.77 0.83 -14.09
C CYS A 121 -0.29 1.15 -13.88
N ILE A 122 0.24 2.21 -14.51
CA ILE A 122 1.63 2.66 -14.34
C ILE A 122 1.77 3.62 -13.16
N GLN A 123 0.82 4.54 -12.97
CA GLN A 123 0.86 5.56 -11.92
C GLN A 123 0.80 4.95 -10.52
N VAL A 124 -0.04 3.94 -10.33
CA VAL A 124 -0.22 3.28 -9.02
C VAL A 124 1.08 2.64 -8.48
N PRO A 125 1.83 1.81 -9.23
CA PRO A 125 3.10 1.28 -8.75
C PRO A 125 4.19 2.35 -8.61
N LEU A 126 4.18 3.40 -9.44
CA LEU A 126 5.14 4.50 -9.33
C LEU A 126 4.92 5.30 -8.04
N LEU A 127 3.66 5.63 -7.74
CA LEU A 127 3.29 6.32 -6.50
C LEU A 127 3.57 5.45 -5.27
N LYS A 128 3.32 4.13 -5.37
CA LYS A 128 3.71 3.17 -4.33
C LYS A 128 5.21 3.19 -4.08
N ARG A 129 6.04 3.06 -5.12
CA ARG A 129 7.51 3.10 -5.00
C ARG A 129 8.00 4.41 -4.36
N TYR A 130 7.37 5.53 -4.69
CA TYR A 130 7.72 6.83 -4.11
C TYR A 130 7.42 6.90 -2.60
N PHE A 131 6.25 6.40 -2.16
CA PHE A 131 5.89 6.40 -0.75
C PHE A 131 6.69 5.38 0.07
N ASP A 132 6.99 4.20 -0.47
CA ASP A 132 7.79 3.16 0.21
C ASP A 132 9.18 3.73 0.57
N ASN A 133 9.81 4.41 -0.38
CA ASN A 133 11.11 5.05 -0.18
C ASN A 133 11.09 6.20 0.86
N ARG A 134 9.93 6.79 1.15
CA ARG A 134 9.80 7.90 2.12
C ARG A 134 9.46 7.41 3.53
N LEU A 135 8.85 6.23 3.66
CA LEU A 135 8.41 5.68 4.95
C LEU A 135 9.44 4.74 5.59
N ASP A 136 10.45 4.30 4.84
CA ASP A 136 11.60 3.53 5.32
C ASP A 136 12.74 4.41 5.91
N THR A 137 12.48 5.70 6.21
CA THR A 137 13.37 6.60 6.98
C THR A 137 12.79 6.84 8.36
#